data_AF-A0A1B2HUT0-F1
#
_entry.id   AF-A0A1B2HUT0-F1
#
_cell.length_a   1.000
_cell.length_b   1.000
_cell.length_c   1.000
_cell.angle_alpha   90.00
_cell.angle_beta   90.00
_cell.angle_gamma   90.00
#
_symmetry.space_group_name_H-M   'P 1'
#
loop_
_entity.id
_entity.type
_entity.pdbx_description
1 polymer ?
#
loop_
_entity_poly.entity_id
_entity_poly.type
_entity_poly.pdbx_seq_one_letter_code
_entity_poly.pdbx_strand_id
1 'polypeptide(L)'
;MFGKFSLRCGVAVAAVVGVVAAVPVQAGAAPAAPGVRASFEGRTINLAESWEDARVCAELTLDDVRCFRTPQELAAATGEVGAAKVEDCKYTWVCLWADINHNGRRLQWNEPGRKKLADWGFRDQASSGALNRIQGGATLVNYRTALPDQQAFLRAGGIYSDFREFGWNDKTDEIQVG
;
A
#
# COMPACT_ATOMS: atom_id res chain seq x y z
N MET A 1 81.87 -24.21 24.32
CA MET A 1 82.01 -24.72 25.70
C MET A 1 80.63 -24.74 26.33
N PHE A 2 80.22 -25.94 26.76
CA PHE A 2 78.93 -26.23 27.38
C PHE A 2 78.91 -25.72 28.83
N GLY A 3 77.81 -25.09 29.26
CA GLY A 3 77.56 -24.73 30.65
C GLY A 3 76.10 -24.97 31.01
N LYS A 4 75.86 -26.07 31.75
CA LYS A 4 74.56 -26.55 32.26
C LYS A 4 74.07 -25.70 33.43
N PHE A 5 72.77 -25.38 33.49
CA PHE A 5 71.99 -25.10 34.72
C PHE A 5 70.53 -25.50 34.44
N SER A 6 70.05 -26.63 34.96
CA SER A 6 69.50 -26.93 36.30
C SER A 6 68.07 -26.41 36.51
N LEU A 7 67.17 -27.39 36.64
CA LEU A 7 65.71 -27.33 36.71
C LEU A 7 65.24 -26.82 38.09
N ARG A 8 64.21 -25.97 38.12
CA ARG A 8 63.35 -25.77 39.30
C ARG A 8 61.88 -25.86 38.90
N CYS A 9 61.18 -26.80 39.54
CA CYS A 9 59.72 -26.92 39.53
C CYS A 9 59.08 -25.65 40.11
N GLY A 10 58.21 -25.00 39.34
CA GLY A 10 57.27 -24.00 39.83
C GLY A 10 55.86 -24.41 39.42
N VAL A 11 55.02 -24.73 40.40
CA VAL A 11 53.59 -24.96 40.21
C VAL A 11 52.94 -23.60 39.95
N ALA A 12 52.46 -23.38 38.73
CA ALA A 12 51.72 -22.17 38.37
C ALA A 12 50.23 -22.38 38.61
N VAL A 13 49.64 -21.56 39.48
CA VAL A 13 48.20 -21.46 39.70
C VAL A 13 47.61 -20.73 38.49
N ALA A 14 46.81 -21.42 37.68
CA ALA A 14 46.11 -20.83 36.55
C ALA A 14 44.93 -19.99 37.04
N ALA A 15 45.04 -18.67 36.95
CA ALA A 15 43.92 -17.74 37.13
C ALA A 15 43.03 -17.79 35.87
N VAL A 16 41.80 -18.29 36.01
CA VAL A 16 40.80 -18.29 34.95
C VAL A 16 40.24 -16.88 34.81
N VAL A 17 40.73 -16.13 33.82
CA VAL A 17 40.17 -14.84 33.42
C VAL A 17 38.90 -15.11 32.62
N GLY A 18 37.73 -14.96 33.26
CA GLY A 18 36.43 -15.04 32.60
C GLY A 18 36.20 -13.82 31.71
N VAL A 19 36.28 -14.00 30.40
CA VAL A 19 35.86 -12.99 29.41
C VAL A 19 34.33 -13.00 29.34
N VAL A 20 33.70 -11.96 29.89
CA VAL A 20 32.26 -11.76 29.73
C VAL A 20 32.03 -11.20 28.32
N ALA A 21 31.58 -12.04 27.40
CA ALA A 21 31.17 -11.60 26.07
C ALA A 21 29.90 -10.74 26.20
N ALA A 22 29.98 -9.46 25.84
CA ALA A 22 28.81 -8.61 25.70
C ALA A 22 27.97 -9.12 24.51
N VAL A 23 26.84 -9.77 24.81
CA VAL A 23 25.85 -10.11 23.78
C VAL A 23 25.19 -8.81 23.34
N PRO A 24 25.25 -8.40 22.06
CA PRO A 24 24.51 -7.24 21.62
C PRO A 24 23.02 -7.53 21.78
N VAL A 25 22.36 -6.75 22.63
CA VAL A 25 20.90 -6.72 22.71
C VAL A 25 20.41 -6.18 21.36
N GLN A 26 19.96 -7.09 20.51
CA GLN A 26 19.35 -6.75 19.24
C GLN A 26 17.99 -6.15 19.55
N ALA A 27 17.87 -4.83 19.45
CA ALA A 27 16.59 -4.14 19.56
C ALA A 27 15.65 -4.76 18.53
N GLY A 28 14.59 -5.43 18.99
CA GLY A 28 13.57 -5.99 18.12
C GLY A 28 12.99 -4.88 17.25
N ALA A 29 12.93 -5.11 15.94
CA ALA A 29 12.32 -4.17 15.01
C ALA A 29 10.88 -3.89 15.47
N ALA A 30 10.53 -2.62 15.59
CA ALA A 30 9.14 -2.23 15.82
C ALA A 30 8.26 -2.86 14.72
N PRO A 31 7.05 -3.34 15.06
CA PRO A 31 6.14 -3.86 14.05
C PRO A 31 5.93 -2.80 12.96
N ALA A 32 5.98 -3.22 11.70
CA ALA A 32 5.74 -2.32 10.58
C ALA A 32 4.38 -1.65 10.79
N ALA A 33 4.32 -0.32 10.62
CA ALA A 33 3.05 0.39 10.69
C ALA A 33 2.06 -0.22 9.67
N PRO A 34 0.77 -0.34 10.02
CA PRO A 34 -0.23 -0.81 9.07
C PRO A 34 -0.32 0.13 7.86
N GLY A 35 -0.77 -0.40 6.73
CA GLY A 35 -0.95 0.36 5.48
C GLY A 35 -0.18 -0.18 4.29
N VAL A 36 -0.63 0.22 3.10
CA VAL A 36 -0.04 -0.16 1.82
C VAL A 36 1.24 0.63 1.58
N ARG A 37 2.29 -0.10 1.18
CA ARG A 37 3.58 0.48 0.78
C ARG A 37 3.55 0.76 -0.71
N ALA A 38 3.83 2.00 -1.07
CA ALA A 38 3.86 2.42 -2.46
C ALA A 38 5.18 3.10 -2.81
N SER A 39 5.62 2.96 -4.05
CA SER A 39 6.74 3.73 -4.59
C SER A 39 6.25 5.09 -5.08
N PHE A 40 6.89 6.16 -4.63
CA PHE A 40 6.65 7.54 -5.08
C PHE A 40 8.00 8.24 -5.24
N GLU A 41 8.31 8.72 -6.44
CA GLU A 41 9.57 9.44 -6.74
C GLU A 41 10.85 8.69 -6.30
N GLY A 42 10.87 7.36 -6.48
CA GLY A 42 12.03 6.52 -6.16
C GLY A 42 12.18 6.15 -4.68
N ARG A 43 11.20 6.46 -3.83
CA ARG A 43 11.18 6.11 -2.41
C ARG A 43 9.85 5.51 -1.99
N THR A 44 9.88 4.77 -0.88
CA THR A 44 8.70 4.07 -0.35
C THR A 44 7.94 4.97 0.63
N ILE A 45 6.62 5.07 0.44
CA ILE A 45 5.69 5.81 1.30
C ILE A 45 4.64 4.87 1.93
N ASN A 46 4.04 5.27 3.06
CA ASN A 46 2.89 4.60 3.66
C ASN A 46 1.60 5.31 3.26
N LEU A 47 0.77 4.69 2.43
CA LEU A 47 -0.46 5.33 1.97
C LEU A 47 -1.47 5.59 3.07
N ALA A 48 -1.46 4.79 4.15
CA ALA A 48 -2.33 5.00 5.30
C ALA A 48 -1.96 6.25 6.11
N GLU A 49 -0.70 6.70 6.04
CA GLU A 49 -0.23 7.88 6.78
C GLU A 49 -0.34 9.15 5.94
N SER A 50 0.13 9.10 4.69
CA SER A 50 0.08 10.23 3.77
C SER A 50 0.32 9.80 2.33
N TRP A 51 -0.30 10.51 1.39
CA TRP A 51 0.03 10.42 -0.03
C TRP A 51 1.13 11.41 -0.43
N GLU A 52 1.54 12.27 0.50
CA GLU A 52 2.39 13.42 0.24
C GLU A 52 1.80 14.25 -0.91
N ASP A 53 2.56 14.45 -2.00
CA ASP A 53 2.12 15.18 -3.19
C ASP A 53 1.50 14.27 -4.27
N ALA A 54 1.39 12.97 -4.02
CA ALA A 54 0.80 12.05 -4.99
C ALA A 54 -0.69 12.35 -5.21
N ARG A 55 -1.12 12.28 -6.47
CA ARG A 55 -2.52 12.45 -6.87
C ARG A 55 -3.14 11.16 -7.37
N VAL A 56 -2.34 10.23 -7.87
CA VAL A 56 -2.82 8.95 -8.38
C VAL A 56 -1.95 7.84 -7.82
N CYS A 57 -2.56 6.79 -7.29
CA CYS A 57 -1.87 5.56 -6.92
C CYS A 57 -2.52 4.36 -7.63
N ALA A 58 -1.69 3.47 -8.15
CA ALA A 58 -2.08 2.32 -8.93
C ALA A 58 -1.44 1.04 -8.36
N GLU A 59 -2.25 0.00 -8.20
CA GLU A 59 -1.77 -1.35 -7.99
C GLU A 59 -1.48 -1.99 -9.34
N LEU A 60 -0.21 -2.02 -9.73
CA LEU A 60 0.22 -2.61 -11.00
C LEU A 60 0.25 -4.14 -10.92
N THR A 61 0.67 -4.66 -9.77
CA THR A 61 0.58 -6.08 -9.39
C THR A 61 0.32 -6.16 -7.88
N LEU A 62 0.03 -7.35 -7.34
CA LEU A 62 -0.25 -7.56 -5.91
C LEU A 62 0.84 -7.00 -4.97
N ASP A 63 2.10 -6.99 -5.40
CA ASP A 63 3.24 -6.52 -4.62
C ASP A 63 3.87 -5.21 -5.17
N ASP A 64 3.27 -4.61 -6.20
CA ASP A 64 3.77 -3.39 -6.84
C ASP A 64 2.69 -2.29 -6.88
N VAL A 65 2.73 -1.44 -5.86
CA VAL A 65 1.91 -0.23 -5.79
C VAL A 65 2.79 0.98 -6.08
N ARG A 66 2.35 1.82 -7.03
CA ARG A 66 3.08 3.02 -7.43
C ARG A 66 2.18 4.23 -7.42
N CYS A 67 2.73 5.35 -6.97
CA CYS A 67 2.06 6.63 -6.91
C CYS A 67 2.76 7.66 -7.80
N PHE A 68 1.97 8.62 -8.26
CA PHE A 68 2.37 9.62 -9.25
C PHE A 68 1.76 10.98 -8.87
N ARG A 69 2.46 12.06 -9.18
CA ARG A 69 1.94 13.43 -8.97
C ARG A 69 0.81 13.73 -9.93
N THR A 70 0.82 13.12 -11.11
CA THR A 70 -0.17 13.38 -12.16
C THR A 70 -0.66 12.11 -12.85
N PRO A 71 -1.90 12.10 -13.39
CA PRO A 71 -2.36 11.02 -14.25
C PRO A 71 -1.44 10.80 -15.47
N GLN A 72 -0.80 11.85 -15.98
CA GLN A 72 0.11 11.78 -17.13
C GLN A 72 1.41 11.02 -16.81
N GLU A 73 1.91 11.12 -15.58
CA GLU A 73 3.07 10.35 -15.12
C GLU A 73 2.75 8.87 -15.00
N LEU A 74 1.58 8.53 -14.44
CA LEU A 74 1.10 7.15 -14.47
C LEU A 74 1.03 6.66 -15.91
N ALA A 75 0.40 7.45 -16.79
CA ALA A 75 0.28 7.14 -18.21
C ALA A 75 1.62 6.85 -18.89
N ALA A 76 2.65 7.66 -18.60
CA ALA A 76 3.99 7.42 -19.10
C ALA A 76 4.62 6.14 -18.53
N ALA A 77 4.35 5.82 -17.25
CA ALA A 77 4.90 4.64 -16.57
C ALA A 77 4.23 3.32 -17.00
N THR A 78 2.94 3.35 -17.35
CA THR A 78 2.14 2.17 -17.73
C THR A 78 1.93 2.05 -19.23
N GLY A 79 2.33 3.06 -20.03
CA GLY A 79 2.03 3.15 -21.46
C GLY A 79 0.59 3.56 -21.76
N GLU A 80 -0.12 4.10 -20.77
CA GLU A 80 -1.52 4.46 -20.83
C GLU A 80 -1.77 5.87 -21.44
N VAL A 81 -1.61 6.06 -22.76
CA VAL A 81 -2.00 7.33 -23.44
C VAL A 81 -3.52 7.64 -23.41
N GLY A 82 -3.99 8.66 -22.68
CA GLY A 82 -5.39 9.11 -22.63
C GLY A 82 -5.52 10.64 -22.74
N ALA A 83 -6.60 11.14 -23.34
CA ALA A 83 -6.81 12.58 -23.64
C ALA A 83 -7.89 13.27 -22.77
N ALA A 84 -8.60 12.55 -21.89
CA ALA A 84 -9.65 13.09 -21.02
C ALA A 84 -9.82 12.28 -19.70
N LYS A 85 -10.59 12.82 -18.73
CA LYS A 85 -10.56 12.40 -17.31
C LYS A 85 -11.16 11.02 -17.00
N VAL A 86 -12.19 10.58 -17.74
CA VAL A 86 -12.73 9.22 -17.55
C VAL A 86 -11.89 8.20 -18.31
N GLU A 87 -11.28 8.65 -19.40
CA GLU A 87 -10.33 7.96 -20.24
C GLU A 87 -9.01 7.69 -19.51
N ASP A 88 -8.74 8.43 -18.42
CA ASP A 88 -7.65 8.14 -17.52
C ASP A 88 -7.89 6.83 -16.73
N CYS A 89 -9.13 6.31 -16.64
CA CYS A 89 -9.40 4.96 -16.13
C CYS A 89 -9.44 3.97 -17.27
N LYS A 90 -8.29 3.39 -17.55
CA LYS A 90 -8.03 2.59 -18.74
C LYS A 90 -8.65 1.21 -18.70
N TYR A 91 -8.70 0.58 -19.87
CA TYR A 91 -9.18 -0.78 -20.03
C TYR A 91 -8.47 -1.74 -19.06
N THR A 92 -9.23 -2.65 -18.45
CA THR A 92 -8.89 -3.57 -17.34
C THR A 92 -8.93 -3.00 -15.92
N TRP A 93 -8.99 -1.68 -15.74
CA TRP A 93 -8.91 -1.06 -14.41
C TRP A 93 -10.26 -0.83 -13.74
N VAL A 94 -10.23 -0.89 -12.41
CA VAL A 94 -11.24 -0.31 -11.52
C VAL A 94 -10.64 0.95 -10.90
N CYS A 95 -11.32 2.08 -11.02
CA CYS A 95 -10.85 3.36 -10.49
C CYS A 95 -11.88 4.01 -9.56
N LEU A 96 -11.38 4.60 -8.47
CA LEU A 96 -12.15 5.42 -7.54
C LEU A 96 -11.51 6.81 -7.42
N TRP A 97 -12.35 7.83 -7.35
CA TRP A 97 -11.95 9.23 -7.22
C TRP A 97 -12.51 9.84 -5.95
N ALA A 98 -11.72 10.76 -5.38
CA ALA A 98 -12.06 11.43 -4.13
C ALA A 98 -13.23 12.42 -4.30
N ASP A 99 -13.35 13.00 -5.50
CA ASP A 99 -14.41 13.96 -5.80
C ASP A 99 -15.37 13.42 -6.87
N ILE A 100 -16.54 14.04 -6.96
CA ILE A 100 -17.48 13.80 -8.06
C ILE A 100 -16.89 14.13 -9.43
N ASN A 101 -17.52 13.63 -10.48
CA ASN A 101 -17.15 13.81 -11.89
C ASN A 101 -15.72 13.37 -12.20
N HIS A 102 -15.22 12.35 -11.50
CA HIS A 102 -13.89 11.74 -11.70
C HIS A 102 -12.76 12.75 -11.44
N ASN A 103 -12.83 13.46 -10.29
CA ASN A 103 -11.85 14.48 -9.90
C ASN A 103 -11.13 14.14 -8.59
N GLY A 104 -10.10 14.93 -8.28
CA GLY A 104 -9.35 14.78 -7.04
C GLY A 104 -8.34 13.65 -7.10
N ARG A 105 -7.98 13.13 -5.92
CA ARG A 105 -7.08 11.96 -5.80
C ARG A 105 -7.75 10.73 -6.39
N ARG A 106 -6.95 9.83 -6.98
CA ARG A 106 -7.44 8.61 -7.60
C ARG A 106 -6.69 7.36 -7.13
N LEU A 107 -7.47 6.31 -6.86
CA LEU A 107 -6.97 4.94 -6.74
C LEU A 107 -7.37 4.10 -7.94
N GLN A 108 -6.51 3.19 -8.36
CA GLN A 108 -6.84 2.20 -9.37
C GLN A 108 -6.22 0.83 -9.10
N TRP A 109 -6.96 -0.22 -9.46
CA TRP A 109 -6.54 -1.62 -9.33
C TRP A 109 -6.86 -2.41 -10.59
N ASN A 110 -5.97 -3.33 -10.94
CA ASN A 110 -6.21 -4.32 -11.99
C ASN A 110 -6.45 -5.72 -11.40
N GLU A 111 -5.80 -6.02 -10.27
CA GLU A 111 -5.91 -7.32 -9.63
C GLU A 111 -7.23 -7.46 -8.84
N PRO A 112 -7.85 -8.65 -8.88
CA PRO A 112 -9.01 -8.94 -8.05
C PRO A 112 -8.64 -9.00 -6.57
N GLY A 113 -9.65 -8.84 -5.72
CA GLY A 113 -9.52 -9.00 -4.27
C GLY A 113 -10.07 -7.84 -3.47
N ARG A 114 -9.93 -7.95 -2.15
CA ARG A 114 -10.40 -6.95 -1.19
C ARG A 114 -9.32 -5.91 -0.91
N LYS A 115 -9.69 -4.65 -0.97
CA LYS A 115 -8.82 -3.50 -0.69
C LYS A 115 -9.49 -2.64 0.37
N LYS A 116 -8.97 -2.67 1.61
CA LYS A 116 -9.43 -1.81 2.70
C LYS A 116 -8.92 -0.40 2.50
N LEU A 117 -9.78 0.54 2.17
CA LEU A 117 -9.38 1.90 1.77
C LEU A 117 -8.68 2.69 2.89
N ALA A 118 -8.83 2.28 4.16
CA ALA A 118 -8.03 2.80 5.26
C ALA A 118 -6.53 2.54 5.08
N ASP A 119 -6.15 1.36 4.60
CA ASP A 119 -4.75 0.99 4.35
C ASP A 119 -4.15 1.80 3.19
N TRP A 120 -5.02 2.39 2.36
CA TRP A 120 -4.67 3.24 1.22
C TRP A 120 -4.82 4.73 1.52
N GLY A 121 -5.19 5.15 2.74
CA GLY A 121 -5.44 6.57 3.06
C GLY A 121 -6.58 7.19 2.25
N PHE A 122 -7.60 6.39 1.94
CA PHE A 122 -8.72 6.72 1.05
C PHE A 122 -10.09 6.30 1.59
N ARG A 123 -10.15 5.91 2.87
CA ARG A 123 -11.40 5.60 3.59
C ARG A 123 -12.31 6.82 3.61
N ASP A 124 -13.59 6.62 3.31
CA ASP A 124 -14.60 7.70 3.33
C ASP A 124 -14.21 8.89 2.44
N GLN A 125 -13.59 8.61 1.29
CA GLN A 125 -13.24 9.63 0.29
C GLN A 125 -13.89 9.38 -1.06
N ALA A 126 -14.33 8.15 -1.36
CA ALA A 126 -14.78 7.84 -2.72
C ALA A 126 -16.12 8.52 -3.05
N SER A 127 -16.10 9.36 -4.08
CA SER A 127 -17.26 10.14 -4.54
C SER A 127 -17.64 9.89 -6.01
N SER A 128 -16.75 9.25 -6.79
CA SER A 128 -17.06 8.76 -8.14
C SER A 128 -16.18 7.57 -8.52
N GLY A 129 -16.54 6.85 -9.58
CA GLY A 129 -15.85 5.62 -9.96
C GLY A 129 -16.11 5.18 -11.39
N ALA A 130 -15.20 4.38 -11.94
CA ALA A 130 -15.30 3.81 -13.27
C ALA A 130 -14.71 2.40 -13.28
N LEU A 131 -15.42 1.46 -13.90
CA LEU A 131 -15.01 0.07 -14.01
C LEU A 131 -14.80 -0.25 -15.47
N ASN A 132 -13.66 0.16 -16.02
CA ASN A 132 -13.37 0.00 -17.43
C ASN A 132 -12.86 -1.42 -17.73
N ARG A 133 -13.70 -2.42 -17.49
CA ARG A 133 -13.42 -3.85 -17.73
C ARG A 133 -14.66 -4.55 -18.26
N ILE A 134 -14.46 -5.60 -19.05
CA ILE A 134 -15.55 -6.35 -19.71
C ILE A 134 -16.23 -7.36 -18.78
N GLN A 135 -15.54 -7.79 -17.73
CA GLN A 135 -15.98 -8.79 -16.75
C GLN A 135 -15.41 -8.44 -15.38
N GLY A 136 -16.03 -8.94 -14.31
CA GLY A 136 -15.63 -8.65 -12.93
C GLY A 136 -16.01 -7.23 -12.51
N GLY A 137 -17.20 -7.06 -11.92
CA GLY A 137 -17.59 -5.78 -11.33
C GLY A 137 -16.75 -5.45 -10.09
N ALA A 138 -17.24 -4.52 -9.28
CA ALA A 138 -16.69 -4.29 -7.96
C ALA A 138 -17.80 -4.06 -6.95
N THR A 139 -17.60 -4.49 -5.72
CA THR A 139 -18.53 -4.22 -4.62
C THR A 139 -17.88 -3.22 -3.68
N LEU A 140 -18.54 -2.08 -3.47
CA LEU A 140 -18.23 -1.15 -2.40
C LEU A 140 -18.83 -1.67 -1.10
N VAL A 141 -18.08 -1.57 -0.01
CA VAL A 141 -18.51 -2.00 1.33
C VAL A 141 -18.36 -0.83 2.29
N ASN A 142 -19.38 -0.62 3.12
CA ASN A 142 -19.40 0.33 4.24
C ASN A 142 -19.65 -0.47 5.52
N TYR A 143 -18.65 -0.51 6.40
CA TYR A 143 -18.64 -1.22 7.66
C TYR A 143 -19.43 -0.45 8.71
N ARG A 144 -20.42 -1.11 9.31
CA ARG A 144 -21.28 -0.47 10.32
C ARG A 144 -21.14 -1.16 11.67
N THR A 145 -20.94 -0.36 12.71
CA THR A 145 -20.98 -0.89 14.08
C THR A 145 -22.41 -1.21 14.47
N ALA A 146 -22.64 -2.42 14.99
CA ALA A 146 -23.93 -2.91 15.49
C ALA A 146 -25.08 -2.94 14.45
N LEU A 147 -24.77 -2.85 13.16
CA LEU A 147 -25.70 -3.04 12.04
C LEU A 147 -25.01 -3.91 10.97
N PRO A 148 -25.76 -4.64 10.12
CA PRO A 148 -25.16 -5.32 8.98
C PRO A 148 -24.42 -4.35 8.07
N ASP A 149 -23.31 -4.75 7.46
CA ASP A 149 -22.58 -3.88 6.52
C ASP A 149 -23.44 -3.54 5.30
N GLN A 150 -23.24 -2.34 4.73
CA GLN A 150 -23.88 -1.98 3.46
C GLN A 150 -22.97 -2.38 2.31
N GLN A 151 -23.59 -2.74 1.19
CA GLN A 151 -22.89 -3.08 -0.03
C GLN A 151 -23.55 -2.41 -1.25
N ALA A 152 -22.73 -1.94 -2.19
CA ALA A 152 -23.19 -1.48 -3.50
C ALA A 152 -22.37 -2.12 -4.59
N PHE A 153 -23.05 -2.72 -5.57
CA PHE A 153 -22.41 -3.31 -6.72
C PHE A 153 -22.23 -2.26 -7.82
N LEU A 154 -20.99 -2.10 -8.26
CA LEU A 154 -20.61 -1.38 -9.45
C LEU A 154 -20.42 -2.39 -10.59
N ARG A 155 -21.17 -2.19 -11.67
CA ARG A 155 -21.18 -3.08 -12.83
C ARG A 155 -19.90 -2.87 -13.66
N ALA A 156 -19.37 -3.96 -14.21
CA ALA A 156 -18.34 -3.91 -15.24
C ALA A 156 -18.81 -3.06 -16.45
N GLY A 157 -17.93 -2.20 -16.95
CA GLY A 157 -18.21 -1.17 -17.95
C GLY A 157 -18.99 0.03 -17.42
N GLY A 158 -19.28 0.09 -16.12
CA GLY A 158 -20.02 1.18 -15.49
C GLY A 158 -19.16 2.42 -15.27
N ILE A 159 -19.78 3.59 -15.47
CA ILE A 159 -19.21 4.91 -15.15
C ILE A 159 -20.18 5.57 -14.17
N TYR A 160 -19.66 6.03 -13.05
CA TYR A 160 -20.42 6.54 -11.91
C TYR A 160 -19.86 7.90 -11.52
N SER A 161 -20.36 8.95 -12.17
CA SER A 161 -19.86 10.31 -11.96
C SER A 161 -20.20 10.88 -10.59
N ASP A 162 -21.21 10.36 -9.90
CA ASP A 162 -21.65 10.92 -8.63
C ASP A 162 -22.24 9.84 -7.71
N PHE A 163 -21.52 9.49 -6.65
CA PHE A 163 -22.00 8.51 -5.68
C PHE A 163 -23.16 9.03 -4.81
N ARG A 164 -23.46 10.33 -4.84
CA ARG A 164 -24.62 10.91 -4.15
C ARG A 164 -25.93 10.42 -4.76
N GLU A 165 -25.95 10.10 -6.06
CA GLU A 165 -27.15 9.63 -6.78
C GLU A 165 -27.71 8.33 -6.22
N PHE A 166 -26.85 7.52 -5.56
CA PHE A 166 -27.24 6.27 -4.91
C PHE A 166 -26.87 6.22 -3.42
N GLY A 167 -26.49 7.35 -2.83
CA GLY A 167 -26.29 7.51 -1.39
C GLY A 167 -24.97 6.94 -0.82
N TRP A 168 -23.91 6.88 -1.63
CA TRP A 168 -22.61 6.26 -1.31
C TRP A 168 -21.41 7.22 -1.23
N ASN A 169 -21.64 8.53 -1.40
CA ASN A 169 -20.59 9.55 -1.32
C ASN A 169 -19.86 9.49 0.02
N ASP A 170 -18.53 9.35 -0.02
CA ASP A 170 -17.65 9.32 1.16
C ASP A 170 -18.02 8.26 2.20
N LYS A 171 -18.46 7.06 1.75
CA LYS A 171 -18.85 5.95 2.65
C LYS A 171 -18.08 4.66 2.46
N THR A 172 -17.24 4.59 1.42
CA THR A 172 -16.57 3.33 1.08
C THR A 172 -15.42 3.08 2.05
N ASP A 173 -15.49 1.97 2.77
CA ASP A 173 -14.42 1.46 3.64
C ASP A 173 -13.55 0.43 2.93
N GLU A 174 -14.15 -0.39 2.07
CA GLU A 174 -13.49 -1.44 1.32
C GLU A 174 -14.09 -1.53 -0.09
N ILE A 175 -13.25 -1.90 -1.05
CA ILE A 175 -13.68 -2.33 -2.37
C ILE A 175 -13.26 -3.78 -2.60
N GLN A 176 -14.20 -4.61 -3.05
CA GLN A 176 -13.95 -5.95 -3.57
C GLN A 176 -13.93 -5.85 -5.10
N VAL A 177 -12.74 -5.93 -5.69
CA VAL A 177 -12.56 -6.06 -7.14
C VAL A 177 -12.81 -7.51 -7.53
N GLY A 178 -13.68 -7.74 -8.51
CA GLY A 178 -14.08 -9.07 -8.98
C GLY A 178 -13.36 -9.56 -10.23
#